data_AF-A0A6P0BJQ8-F1
#
_entry.id   AF-A0A6P0BJQ8-F1
#
_cell.length_a   1.000
_cell.length_b   1.000
_cell.length_c   1.000
_cell.angle_alpha   90.00
_cell.angle_beta   90.00
_cell.angle_gamma   90.00
#
_symmetry.space_group_name_H-M   'P 1'
#
loop_
_entity.id
_entity.type
_entity.pdbx_description
1 polymer ?
#
loop_
_entity_poly.entity_id
_entity_poly.type
_entity_poly.pdbx_seq_one_letter_code
_entity_poly.pdbx_strand_id
1 'polypeptide(L)'
;MPLNDVPWVRPVRLRLQCGLERTFTSVYDALDFLENEWPLRHGERHDRAVKTCRGALNGIIPSMVAREAFVAACLEAGMPTVLAPWKAKPAAHPPRPARHVGDRYQRRQAH
;
A
#
# COMPACT_ATOMS: atom_id res chain seq x y z
N MET A 1 11.31 -8.84 12.29
CA MET A 1 11.52 -9.40 10.94
C MET A 1 11.90 -8.23 10.04
N PRO A 2 13.08 -8.22 9.39
CA PRO A 2 13.40 -7.14 8.45
C PRO A 2 12.42 -7.25 7.29
N LEU A 3 11.70 -6.16 7.03
CA LEU A 3 10.78 -6.07 5.92
C LEU A 3 11.63 -6.09 4.64
N ASN A 4 11.48 -7.14 3.84
CA ASN A 4 12.11 -7.20 2.52
C ASN A 4 11.52 -6.08 1.68
N ASP A 5 12.23 -4.96 1.60
CA ASP A 5 11.79 -3.82 0.82
C ASP A 5 12.11 -4.08 -0.65
N VAL A 6 11.08 -4.34 -1.46
CA VAL A 6 11.23 -4.61 -2.89
C VAL A 6 10.91 -3.33 -3.67
N PRO A 7 11.93 -2.54 -4.07
CA PRO A 7 11.70 -1.29 -4.76
C PRO A 7 11.08 -1.53 -6.15
N TRP A 8 10.19 -0.65 -6.54
CA TRP A 8 9.67 -0.59 -7.90
C TRP A 8 10.65 0.17 -8.80
N VAL A 9 10.95 -0.42 -9.96
CA VAL A 9 11.79 0.22 -10.99
C VAL A 9 11.20 1.56 -11.43
N ARG A 10 9.86 1.67 -11.43
CA ARG A 10 9.16 2.92 -11.73
C ARG A 10 8.13 3.21 -10.63
N PRO A 11 8.30 4.30 -9.86
CA PRO A 11 7.37 4.64 -8.79
C PRO A 11 5.96 4.88 -9.34
N VAL A 12 4.97 4.63 -8.51
CA VAL A 12 3.55 4.83 -8.83
C VAL A 12 3.06 6.02 -8.02
N ARG A 13 2.50 7.02 -8.70
CA ARG A 13 1.81 8.14 -8.04
C ARG A 13 0.31 7.95 -8.14
N LEU A 14 -0.38 8.11 -7.02
CA LEU A 14 -1.83 8.00 -6.92
C LEU A 14 -2.40 9.29 -6.38
N ARG A 15 -3.56 9.68 -6.91
CA ARG A 15 -4.43 10.66 -6.26
C ARG A 15 -5.45 9.93 -5.40
N LEU A 16 -5.35 10.15 -4.10
CA LEU A 16 -6.30 9.67 -3.12
C LEU A 16 -7.62 10.46 -3.25
N GLN A 17 -8.70 9.87 -2.76
CA GLN A 17 -10.02 10.50 -2.77
C GLN A 17 -10.08 11.80 -1.94
N CYS A 18 -9.19 11.97 -0.97
CA CYS A 18 -9.03 13.22 -0.22
C CYS A 18 -8.33 14.34 -1.00
N GLY A 19 -7.94 14.10 -2.26
CA GLY A 19 -7.21 15.05 -3.11
C GLY A 19 -5.69 15.01 -2.92
N LEU A 20 -5.18 14.24 -1.96
CA LEU A 20 -3.74 14.09 -1.71
C LEU A 20 -3.08 13.19 -2.75
N GLU A 21 -1.89 13.58 -3.19
CA GLU A 21 -1.03 12.77 -4.05
C GLU A 21 -0.03 11.95 -3.21
N ARG A 22 -0.03 10.63 -3.38
CA ARG A 22 0.90 9.70 -2.74
C ARG A 22 1.81 9.07 -3.78
N THR A 23 3.12 9.07 -3.52
CA THR A 23 4.10 8.35 -4.33
C THR A 23 4.50 7.06 -3.62
N PHE A 24 4.43 5.95 -4.33
CA PHE A 24 4.82 4.63 -3.89
C PHE A 24 6.09 4.23 -4.64
N THR A 25 7.16 4.00 -3.89
CA THR A 25 8.47 3.64 -4.46
C THR A 25 8.80 2.16 -4.28
N SER A 26 8.07 1.47 -3.41
CA SER A 26 8.27 0.07 -3.06
C SER A 26 6.95 -0.71 -2.96
N VAL A 27 7.04 -2.03 -3.12
CA VAL A 27 5.95 -2.97 -2.82
C VAL A 27 5.50 -2.85 -1.36
N TYR A 28 6.41 -2.58 -0.43
CA TYR A 28 6.08 -2.48 0.99
C TYR A 28 5.16 -1.28 1.27
N ASP A 29 5.52 -0.10 0.75
CA ASP A 29 4.68 1.10 0.87
C ASP A 29 3.27 0.88 0.30
N ALA A 30 3.19 0.17 -0.83
CA ALA A 30 1.92 -0.14 -1.48
C ALA A 30 1.08 -1.10 -0.63
N LEU A 31 1.69 -2.15 -0.08
CA LEU A 31 1.02 -3.09 0.82
C LEU A 31 0.52 -2.39 2.08
N ASP A 32 1.34 -1.54 2.70
CA ASP A 32 0.96 -0.77 3.88
C ASP A 32 -0.26 0.14 3.59
N PHE A 33 -0.30 0.77 2.41
CA PHE A 33 -1.46 1.57 2.00
C PHE A 33 -2.72 0.71 1.79
N LEU A 34 -2.60 -0.46 1.15
CA LEU A 34 -3.71 -1.39 0.98
C LEU A 34 -4.27 -1.87 2.33
N GLU A 35 -3.42 -2.07 3.34
CA GLU A 35 -3.85 -2.59 4.64
C GLU A 35 -4.36 -1.49 5.60
N ASN A 36 -3.77 -0.28 5.55
CA ASN A 36 -3.99 0.74 6.58
C ASN A 36 -4.87 1.92 6.15
N GLU A 37 -4.81 2.30 4.87
CA GLU A 37 -5.40 3.55 4.35
C GLU A 37 -6.44 3.32 3.26
N TRP A 38 -6.65 2.07 2.85
CA TRP A 38 -7.60 1.74 1.79
C TRP A 38 -9.04 2.09 2.20
N PRO A 39 -9.72 3.02 1.50
CA PRO A 39 -11.03 3.52 1.93
C PRO A 39 -12.20 2.63 1.52
N LEU A 40 -12.04 1.77 0.51
CA LEU A 40 -13.10 0.82 0.14
C LEU A 40 -13.08 -0.39 1.09
N ARG A 41 -14.26 -0.84 1.51
CA ARG A 41 -14.44 -1.95 2.46
C ARG A 41 -14.19 -3.34 1.82
N HIS A 42 -13.06 -3.53 1.14
CA HIS A 42 -12.66 -4.76 0.44
C HIS A 42 -13.31 -4.93 -0.95
N GLY A 43 -12.53 -4.67 -2.00
CA GLY A 43 -12.86 -5.06 -3.37
C GLY A 43 -12.07 -6.31 -3.78
N GLU A 44 -12.60 -7.12 -4.69
CA GLU A 44 -11.91 -8.34 -5.17
C GLU A 44 -10.50 -8.04 -5.69
N ARG A 45 -10.32 -6.90 -6.35
CA ARG A 45 -9.02 -6.47 -6.87
C ARG A 45 -8.09 -5.90 -5.80
N HIS A 46 -8.62 -5.39 -4.68
CA HIS A 46 -7.84 -5.04 -3.50
C HIS A 46 -7.23 -6.29 -2.87
N ASP A 47 -8.02 -7.34 -2.63
CA ASP A 47 -7.53 -8.60 -2.07
C ASP A 47 -6.47 -9.24 -2.98
N ARG A 48 -6.71 -9.20 -4.30
CA ARG A 48 -5.73 -9.62 -5.30
C ARG A 48 -4.45 -8.79 -5.23
N ALA A 49 -4.53 -7.47 -5.11
CA ALA A 49 -3.36 -6.60 -4.98
C ALA A 49 -2.57 -6.92 -3.71
N VAL A 50 -3.22 -7.15 -2.57
CA VAL A 50 -2.59 -7.55 -1.30
C VAL A 50 -1.83 -8.87 -1.46
N LYS A 51 -2.49 -9.90 -2.01
CA LYS A 51 -1.87 -11.20 -2.28
C LYS A 51 -0.65 -11.09 -3.20
N THR A 52 -0.78 -10.28 -4.26
CA THR A 52 0.28 -10.10 -5.25
C THR A 52 1.47 -9.34 -4.65
N CYS A 53 1.23 -8.28 -3.87
CA CYS A 53 2.27 -7.54 -3.16
C CYS A 53 3.00 -8.43 -2.15
N ARG A 54 2.28 -9.22 -1.35
CA ARG A 54 2.91 -10.20 -0.45
C ARG A 54 3.74 -11.25 -1.20
N GLY A 55 3.22 -11.75 -2.33
CA GLY A 55 3.98 -12.65 -3.20
C GLY A 55 5.28 -12.03 -3.72
N ALA A 56 5.29 -10.73 -4.01
CA ALA A 56 6.48 -10.02 -4.44
C ALA A 56 7.51 -9.78 -3.33
N LEU A 57 7.07 -9.51 -2.09
CA LEU A 57 7.97 -9.42 -0.94
C LEU A 57 8.66 -10.77 -0.63
N ASN A 58 7.96 -11.88 -0.92
CA ASN A 58 8.50 -13.23 -0.80
C ASN A 58 9.38 -13.65 -2.01
N GLY A 59 9.53 -12.81 -3.03
CA GLY A 59 10.27 -13.13 -4.26
C GLY A 59 9.58 -14.16 -5.16
N ILE A 60 8.33 -14.53 -4.88
CA ILE A 60 7.53 -15.49 -5.67
C ILE A 60 6.98 -14.79 -6.92
N ILE A 61 6.57 -13.53 -6.76
CA ILE A 61 5.96 -12.73 -7.83
C ILE A 61 6.90 -11.60 -8.24
N PRO A 62 7.05 -11.28 -9.54
CA PRO A 62 7.84 -10.14 -9.96
C PRO A 62 7.23 -8.82 -9.44
N SER A 63 8.09 -7.90 -9.03
CA SER A 63 7.67 -6.57 -8.53
C SER A 63 6.83 -5.78 -9.54
N MET A 64 7.07 -5.99 -10.84
CA MET A 64 6.28 -5.43 -11.94
C MET A 64 4.82 -5.93 -11.93
N VAL A 65 4.59 -7.21 -11.64
CA VAL A 65 3.24 -7.80 -11.59
C VAL A 65 2.49 -7.27 -10.36
N ALA A 66 3.17 -7.15 -9.22
CA ALA A 66 2.59 -6.51 -8.03
C ALA A 66 2.20 -5.05 -8.29
N ARG A 67 3.04 -4.32 -9.03
CA ARG A 67 2.76 -2.94 -9.44
C ARG A 67 1.50 -2.86 -10.31
N GLU A 68 1.36 -3.73 -11.30
CA GLU A 68 0.16 -3.73 -12.16
C GLU A 68 -1.11 -4.09 -11.40
N ALA A 69 -1.05 -5.09 -10.52
CA ALA A 69 -2.18 -5.46 -9.67
C ALA A 69 -2.61 -4.30 -8.75
N PHE A 70 -1.64 -3.57 -8.20
CA PHE A 70 -1.89 -2.38 -7.40
C PHE A 70 -2.56 -1.27 -8.21
N VAL A 71 -2.02 -0.93 -9.39
CA VAL A 71 -2.61 0.08 -10.27
C VAL A 71 -4.04 -0.28 -10.68
N ALA A 72 -4.30 -1.55 -11.03
CA ALA A 72 -5.63 -2.03 -11.37
C ALA A 72 -6.62 -1.85 -10.21
N ALA A 73 -6.21 -2.19 -8.98
CA ALA A 73 -7.03 -1.98 -7.80
C ALA A 73 -7.35 -0.49 -7.58
N CYS A 74 -6.38 0.40 -7.80
CA CYS A 74 -6.57 1.84 -7.64
C CYS A 74 -7.52 2.43 -8.69
N LEU A 75 -7.44 1.97 -9.94
CA LEU A 75 -8.34 2.41 -11.01
C LEU A 75 -9.80 2.12 -10.66
N GLU A 76 -10.09 0.97 -10.08
CA GLU A 76 -11.46 0.62 -9.65
C GLU A 76 -11.91 1.29 -8.38
N ALA A 77 -10.97 1.60 -7.50
CA ALA A 77 -11.22 2.41 -6.34
C ALA A 77 -11.54 3.88 -6.68
N GLY A 78 -11.49 4.26 -7.96
CA GLY A 78 -11.64 5.65 -8.41
C GLY A 78 -10.42 6.51 -8.03
N MET A 79 -9.25 5.89 -7.85
CA MET A 79 -7.98 6.55 -7.54
C MET A 79 -7.10 6.51 -8.79
N PRO A 80 -7.23 7.50 -9.69
CA PRO A 80 -6.46 7.52 -10.93
C PRO A 80 -4.97 7.59 -10.62
N THR A 81 -4.22 6.76 -11.33
CA THR A 81 -2.76 6.80 -11.32
C THR A 81 -2.31 8.07 -12.03
N VAL A 82 -1.68 8.98 -11.29
CA VAL A 82 -0.97 10.10 -11.90
C VAL A 82 0.38 9.56 -12.34
N LEU A 83 0.49 9.17 -13.60
CA LEU A 83 1.77 8.92 -14.25
C LEU A 83 2.55 10.24 -14.35
N ALA A 84 3.02 10.77 -13.22
CA ALA A 84 3.74 12.02 -13.25
C ALA A 84 5.14 11.77 -13.84
N PRO A 85 5.64 12.70 -14.68
CA PRO A 85 6.94 12.57 -15.31
C PRO A 85 8.01 12.39 -14.24
N TRP A 86 8.85 11.38 -14.49
CA TRP A 86 9.96 10.85 -13.69
C TRP A 86 11.02 11.84 -13.15
N LYS A 87 10.85 13.16 -13.30
CA LYS A 87 11.70 14.18 -12.67
C LYS A 87 10.99 14.83 -11.47
N ALA A 88 11.01 14.17 -10.31
CA ALA A 88 10.93 14.88 -9.03
C ALA A 88 11.42 13.97 -7.89
N LYS A 89 12.66 14.25 -7.48
CA LYS A 89 13.27 14.16 -6.14
C LYS A 89 12.56 13.29 -5.06
N PRO A 90 13.31 12.40 -4.38
CA PRO A 90 12.74 11.52 -3.36
C PRO A 90 12.32 12.36 -2.16
N ALA A 91 11.01 12.58 -2.00
CA ALA A 91 10.46 13.01 -0.73
C ALA A 91 10.51 11.78 0.18
N ALA A 92 11.61 11.65 0.92
CA ALA A 92 11.76 10.73 2.04
C ALA A 92 10.46 10.73 2.85
N HIS A 93 9.81 9.57 2.86
CA HIS A 93 8.59 9.38 3.64
C HIS A 93 9.05 9.40 5.10
N PRO A 94 8.59 10.34 5.94
CA PRO A 94 8.86 10.22 7.37
C PRO A 94 8.30 8.86 7.83
N PRO A 95 9.02 8.12 8.70
CA PRO A 95 8.54 6.85 9.20
C PRO A 95 7.15 7.07 9.82
N ARG A 96 6.16 6.33 9.33
CA ARG A 96 4.82 6.35 9.91
C ARG A 96 4.97 5.96 11.38
N PRO A 97 4.45 6.74 12.34
CA PRO A 97 4.45 6.32 13.73
C PRO A 97 3.64 5.03 13.82
N ALA A 98 4.25 3.99 14.39
CA ALA A 98 3.65 2.69 14.57
C ALA A 98 2.26 2.83 15.23
N ARG A 99 1.21 2.39 14.54
CA ARG A 99 -0.14 2.27 15.10
C ARG A 99 -0.01 1.35 16.32
N HIS A 100 -0.04 1.94 17.52
CA HIS A 100 -0.18 1.19 18.76
C HIS A 100 -1.49 0.42 18.69
N VAL A 101 -1.39 -0.88 18.44
CA VAL A 101 -2.46 -1.85 18.70
C VAL A 101 -2.28 -2.29 20.15
N GLY A 102 -3.28 -2.02 20.97
CA GLY A 102 -3.33 -2.24 22.42
C GLY A 102 -4.09 -1.06 23.01
N ASP A 103 -5.37 -1.17 23.38
CA ASP A 103 -5.90 -2.13 24.33
C ASP A 103 -7.41 -2.29 24.10
N ARG A 104 -7.89 -3.52 23.89
CA ARG A 104 -9.33 -3.81 24.02
C ARG A 104 -9.62 -5.19 24.61
N TYR A 105 -8.77 -5.62 25.55
CA TYR A 105 -9.04 -6.77 26.42
C TYR A 105 -9.15 -6.28 27.86
N GLN A 106 -10.31 -5.73 28.23
CA GLN A 106 -10.85 -5.87 29.59
C GLN A 106 -12.36 -5.58 29.57
N ARG A 107 -13.13 -6.46 28.91
CA ARG A 107 -14.52 -6.69 29.29
C ARG A 107 -14.56 -8.02 30.02
N ARG A 108 -15.20 -7.99 31.20
CA ARG A 108 -15.73 -9.11 31.98
C ARG A 108 -14.75 -9.79 32.93
N GLN A 109 -14.87 -9.41 34.21
CA GLN A 109 -15.14 -10.24 35.39
C GLN A 109 -14.90 -9.31 36.60
N ALA A 110 -15.53 -9.40 37.76
CA ALA A 110 -16.74 -10.02 38.30
C ALA A 110 -16.77 -9.54 39.76
N HIS A 111 -17.98 -9.44 40.32
CA HIS A 111 -18.28 -9.23 41.75
C HIS A 111 -18.21 -7.79 42.30
#